data_AF-B8KLA9-F1
#
_entry.id   AF-B8KLA9-F1
#
_cell.length_a   1.000
_cell.length_b   1.000
_cell.length_c   1.000
_cell.angle_alpha   90.00
_cell.angle_beta   90.00
_cell.angle_gamma   90.00
#
_symmetry.space_group_name_H-M   'P 1'
#
loop_
_entity.id
_entity.type
_entity.pdbx_description
1 polymer ?
#
loop_
_entity_poly.entity_id
_entity_poly.type
_entity_poly.pdbx_seq_one_letter_code
_entity_poly.pdbx_strand_id
1 'polypeptide(L)'
;MSILDPHPADSISAFFDDLANALLEQGEMLSPAELHGCLCGLLGGGLRGGEAALLAELEQTLDIALHGSLADDVASLRTTAIESLGEGSFDFQPLLPDDELELSQRIEAMAQWCRGFLSGYAQARVKSEGQGEAVLPDSAEALRDFAAIAQAAVDDDDQDSNAAEDAYYELLEYLRVAAMNVMLDAGVGGDEPAPPLSDR
;
A
#
# COMPACT_ATOMS: atom_id res chain seq x y z
N MET A 1 14.83 -21.37 -25.05
CA MET A 1 14.64 -20.73 -23.73
C MET A 1 14.57 -19.25 -24.03
N SER A 2 13.36 -18.68 -24.11
CA SER A 2 13.16 -17.26 -24.45
C SER A 2 13.66 -16.40 -23.30
N ILE A 3 14.49 -15.40 -23.61
CA ILE A 3 15.02 -14.37 -22.67
C ILE A 3 14.08 -13.14 -22.71
N LEU A 4 12.77 -13.34 -22.87
CA LEU A 4 11.81 -12.27 -23.16
C LEU A 4 10.54 -12.36 -22.32
N ASP A 5 10.63 -12.98 -21.14
CA ASP A 5 9.65 -12.73 -20.09
C ASP A 5 10.28 -11.67 -19.17
N PRO A 6 9.66 -10.49 -19.01
CA PRO A 6 10.18 -9.46 -18.12
C PRO A 6 10.27 -10.01 -16.69
N HIS A 7 11.31 -9.63 -15.94
CA HIS A 7 11.38 -10.01 -14.53
C HIS A 7 10.19 -9.35 -13.80
N PRO A 8 9.57 -10.00 -12.80
CA PRO A 8 8.44 -9.39 -12.07
C PRO A 8 8.75 -8.00 -11.51
N ALA A 9 10.00 -7.75 -11.12
CA ALA A 9 10.48 -6.44 -10.70
C ALA A 9 10.40 -5.38 -11.81
N ASP A 10 10.78 -5.73 -13.05
CA ASP A 10 10.71 -4.83 -14.22
C ASP A 10 9.25 -4.38 -14.49
N SER A 11 8.28 -5.24 -14.19
CA SER A 11 6.86 -4.94 -14.37
C SER A 11 6.29 -4.03 -13.27
N ILE A 12 6.80 -4.10 -12.04
CA ILE A 12 6.38 -3.23 -10.93
C ILE A 12 7.01 -1.84 -11.08
N SER A 13 8.29 -1.78 -11.45
CA SER A 13 9.03 -0.54 -11.73
C SER A 13 8.36 0.28 -12.85
N ALA A 14 8.08 -0.37 -14.00
CA ALA A 14 7.38 0.29 -15.10
C ALA A 14 5.99 0.81 -14.68
N PHE A 15 5.26 0.05 -13.87
CA PHE A 15 3.96 0.47 -13.36
C PHE A 15 4.07 1.67 -12.38
N PHE A 16 5.11 1.72 -11.54
CA PHE A 16 5.38 2.86 -10.66
C PHE A 16 5.54 4.15 -11.46
N ASP A 17 6.37 4.12 -12.50
CA ASP A 17 6.65 5.28 -13.34
C ASP A 17 5.42 5.72 -14.16
N ASP A 18 4.67 4.76 -14.72
CA ASP A 18 3.43 5.05 -15.45
C ASP A 18 2.39 5.71 -14.53
N LEU A 19 2.24 5.21 -13.30
CA LEU A 19 1.32 5.79 -12.32
C LEU A 19 1.76 7.18 -11.87
N ALA A 20 3.07 7.40 -11.68
CA ALA A 20 3.62 8.73 -11.36
C ALA A 20 3.30 9.75 -12.46
N ASN A 21 3.47 9.35 -13.73
CA ASN A 21 3.14 10.20 -14.87
C ASN A 21 1.63 10.49 -14.93
N ALA A 22 0.78 9.48 -14.71
CA ALA A 22 -0.67 9.64 -14.72
C ALA A 22 -1.16 10.60 -13.61
N LEU A 23 -0.58 10.53 -12.41
CA LEU A 23 -0.85 11.49 -11.31
C LEU A 23 -0.45 12.91 -11.71
N LEU A 24 0.76 13.07 -12.25
CA LEU A 24 1.29 14.37 -12.68
C LEU A 24 0.46 14.99 -13.82
N GLU A 25 -0.02 14.19 -14.77
CA GLU A 25 -0.89 14.64 -15.87
C GLU A 25 -2.22 15.20 -15.38
N GLN A 26 -2.71 14.74 -14.22
CA GLN A 26 -3.91 15.27 -13.56
C GLN A 26 -3.61 16.47 -12.65
N GLY A 27 -2.33 16.84 -12.49
CA GLY A 27 -1.88 17.91 -11.61
C GLY A 27 -1.69 17.50 -10.15
N GLU A 28 -1.75 16.20 -9.87
CA GLU A 28 -1.56 15.65 -8.53
C GLU A 28 -0.06 15.45 -8.26
N MET A 29 0.46 16.08 -7.21
CA MET A 29 1.87 15.95 -6.78
C MET A 29 2.03 14.87 -5.70
N LEU A 30 1.30 13.76 -5.87
CA LEU A 30 1.31 12.64 -4.95
C LEU A 30 2.28 11.56 -5.44
N SER A 31 3.00 10.94 -4.52
CA SER A 31 3.82 9.78 -4.84
C SER A 31 2.96 8.52 -5.07
N PRO A 32 3.24 7.68 -6.08
CA PRO A 32 2.62 6.37 -6.23
C PRO A 32 2.73 5.51 -4.96
N ALA A 33 3.85 5.63 -4.23
CA ALA A 33 4.07 4.93 -2.98
C ALA A 33 3.06 5.36 -1.91
N GLU A 34 2.79 6.66 -1.76
CA GLU A 34 1.82 7.19 -0.81
C GLU A 34 0.39 6.77 -1.16
N LEU A 35 0.03 6.84 -2.45
CA LEU A 35 -1.27 6.40 -2.96
C LEU A 35 -1.51 4.91 -2.64
N HIS A 36 -0.55 4.05 -2.98
CA HIS A 36 -0.64 2.62 -2.74
C HIS A 36 -0.65 2.30 -1.24
N GLY A 37 0.17 2.99 -0.44
CA GLY A 37 0.15 2.91 1.01
C GLY A 37 -1.25 3.21 1.54
N CYS A 38 -1.85 4.32 1.14
CA CYS A 38 -3.19 4.73 1.57
C CYS A 38 -4.27 3.70 1.18
N LEU A 39 -4.19 3.15 -0.03
CA LEU A 39 -5.08 2.07 -0.47
C LEU A 39 -4.97 0.87 0.47
N CYS A 40 -3.76 0.37 0.72
CA CYS A 40 -3.52 -0.76 1.63
C CYS A 40 -3.97 -0.45 3.07
N GLY A 41 -3.75 0.78 3.52
CA GLY A 41 -4.21 1.27 4.81
C GLY A 41 -5.73 1.24 4.94
N LEU A 42 -6.47 1.69 3.92
CA LEU A 42 -7.93 1.61 3.88
C LEU A 42 -8.42 0.16 3.97
N LEU A 43 -7.78 -0.77 3.25
CA LEU A 43 -8.09 -2.19 3.29
C LEU A 43 -7.86 -2.79 4.69
N GLY A 44 -6.68 -2.52 5.29
CA GLY A 44 -6.32 -2.95 6.64
C GLY A 44 -7.13 -2.26 7.75
N GLY A 45 -7.64 -1.06 7.50
CA GLY A 45 -8.58 -0.38 8.38
C GLY A 45 -10.01 -0.92 8.31
N GLY A 46 -10.29 -1.84 7.37
CA GLY A 46 -11.57 -2.54 7.26
C GLY A 46 -12.49 -2.05 6.15
N LEU A 47 -12.01 -1.30 5.15
CA LEU A 47 -12.85 -0.90 4.02
C LEU A 47 -13.32 -2.14 3.22
N ARG A 48 -14.65 -2.34 3.12
CA ARG A 48 -15.26 -3.48 2.39
C ARG A 48 -16.04 -3.06 1.14
N GLY A 49 -15.96 -1.79 0.75
CA GLY A 49 -16.63 -1.29 -0.45
C GLY A 49 -15.98 -1.75 -1.76
N GLY A 50 -16.73 -1.62 -2.86
CA GLY A 50 -16.21 -1.77 -4.23
C GLY A 50 -15.39 -0.57 -4.68
N GLU A 51 -14.98 -0.56 -5.96
CA GLU A 51 -14.08 0.45 -6.55
C GLU A 51 -14.52 1.90 -6.29
N ALA A 52 -15.80 2.23 -6.51
CA ALA A 52 -16.31 3.58 -6.29
C ALA A 52 -16.17 4.06 -4.83
N ALA A 53 -16.29 3.14 -3.86
CA ALA A 53 -16.08 3.47 -2.46
C ALA A 53 -14.58 3.67 -2.17
N LEU A 54 -13.71 2.82 -2.74
CA LEU A 54 -12.26 3.00 -2.62
C LEU A 54 -11.82 4.37 -3.16
N LEU A 55 -12.22 4.71 -4.38
CA LEU A 55 -11.83 5.98 -5.02
C LEU A 55 -12.27 7.17 -4.16
N ALA A 56 -13.52 7.17 -3.69
CA ALA A 56 -14.02 8.24 -2.83
C ALA A 56 -13.25 8.37 -1.50
N GLU A 57 -12.83 7.25 -0.88
CA GLU A 57 -11.99 7.31 0.32
C GLU A 57 -10.58 7.80 0.02
N LEU A 58 -9.97 7.38 -1.10
CA LEU A 58 -8.63 7.83 -1.50
C LEU A 58 -8.61 9.32 -1.79
N GLU A 59 -9.55 9.81 -2.61
CA GLU A 59 -9.72 11.23 -2.92
C GLU A 59 -9.91 12.04 -1.63
N GLN A 60 -10.74 11.56 -0.69
CA GLN A 60 -10.97 12.24 0.58
C GLN A 60 -9.72 12.24 1.48
N THR A 61 -8.99 11.12 1.54
CA THR A 61 -7.88 10.96 2.49
C THR A 61 -6.65 11.73 2.04
N LEU A 62 -6.40 11.74 0.73
CA LEU A 62 -5.20 12.29 0.11
C LEU A 62 -5.42 13.69 -0.47
N ASP A 63 -6.67 14.16 -0.51
CA ASP A 63 -7.07 15.44 -1.12
C ASP A 63 -6.65 15.54 -2.60
N ILE A 64 -6.96 14.48 -3.36
CA ILE A 64 -6.64 14.32 -4.79
C ILE A 64 -7.92 14.04 -5.59
N ALA A 65 -7.85 14.17 -6.92
CA ALA A 65 -8.84 13.66 -7.85
C ALA A 65 -8.32 12.41 -8.58
N LEU A 66 -9.16 11.37 -8.70
CA LEU A 66 -8.84 10.14 -9.40
C LEU A 66 -9.89 9.87 -10.48
N HIS A 67 -9.54 10.10 -11.75
CA HIS A 67 -10.47 9.92 -12.85
C HIS A 67 -9.84 9.34 -14.12
N GLY A 68 -10.69 8.84 -15.03
CA GLY A 68 -10.23 8.26 -16.29
C GLY A 68 -9.38 7.01 -16.07
N SER A 69 -8.32 6.83 -16.86
CA SER A 69 -7.43 5.66 -16.75
C SER A 69 -6.77 5.54 -15.38
N LEU A 70 -6.47 6.66 -14.71
CA LEU A 70 -5.88 6.64 -13.36
C LEU A 70 -6.79 5.93 -12.34
N ALA A 71 -8.12 6.08 -12.48
CA ALA A 71 -9.07 5.38 -11.63
C ALA A 71 -9.06 3.86 -11.90
N ASP A 72 -8.89 3.46 -13.16
CA ASP A 72 -8.77 2.06 -13.58
C ASP A 72 -7.45 1.43 -13.07
N ASP A 73 -6.36 2.20 -13.08
CA ASP A 73 -5.05 1.79 -12.54
C ASP A 73 -5.13 1.59 -11.02
N VAL A 74 -5.82 2.48 -10.30
CA VAL A 74 -6.07 2.35 -8.86
C VAL A 74 -6.96 1.14 -8.54
N ALA A 75 -7.98 0.87 -9.36
CA ALA A 75 -8.79 -0.34 -9.23
C ALA A 75 -7.98 -1.62 -9.45
N SER A 76 -7.06 -1.59 -10.41
CA SER A 76 -6.12 -2.68 -10.69
C SER A 76 -5.18 -2.92 -9.51
N LEU A 77 -4.61 -1.85 -8.93
CA LEU A 77 -3.80 -1.91 -7.71
C LEU A 77 -4.54 -2.58 -6.55
N ARG A 78 -5.81 -2.21 -6.33
CA ARG A 78 -6.64 -2.84 -5.30
C ARG A 78 -6.77 -4.35 -5.54
N THR A 79 -7.02 -4.74 -6.77
CA THR A 79 -7.20 -6.14 -7.14
C THR A 79 -5.90 -6.92 -6.88
N THR A 80 -4.77 -6.41 -7.38
CA THR A 80 -3.46 -7.02 -7.14
C THR A 80 -3.13 -7.13 -5.65
N ALA A 81 -3.37 -6.09 -4.86
CA ALA A 81 -3.12 -6.12 -3.42
C ALA A 81 -3.96 -7.22 -2.72
N ILE A 82 -5.24 -7.34 -3.04
CA ILE A 82 -6.12 -8.37 -2.46
C ILE A 82 -5.70 -9.77 -2.90
N GLU A 83 -5.43 -9.98 -4.19
CA GLU A 83 -5.05 -11.28 -4.74
C GLU A 83 -3.72 -11.78 -4.16
N SER A 84 -2.77 -10.87 -3.92
CA SER A 84 -1.46 -11.20 -3.34
C SER A 84 -1.52 -11.68 -1.88
N LEU A 85 -2.65 -11.45 -1.20
CA LEU A 85 -2.93 -11.93 0.16
C LEU A 85 -3.72 -13.24 0.16
N GLY A 86 -4.15 -13.73 -1.00
CA GLY A 86 -4.90 -14.97 -1.15
C GLY A 86 -4.11 -16.20 -0.71
N GLU A 87 -4.84 -17.27 -0.39
CA GLU A 87 -4.28 -18.49 0.18
C GLU A 87 -3.17 -19.08 -0.70
N GLY A 88 -1.92 -19.07 -0.19
CA GLY A 88 -0.77 -19.65 -0.87
C GLY A 88 -0.01 -18.74 -1.85
N SER A 89 -0.43 -17.49 -2.05
CA SER A 89 0.36 -16.49 -2.79
C SER A 89 1.36 -15.80 -1.85
N PHE A 90 0.90 -15.10 -0.81
CA PHE A 90 1.78 -14.34 0.11
C PHE A 90 2.83 -13.45 -0.62
N ASP A 91 2.50 -13.00 -1.83
CA ASP A 91 3.41 -12.33 -2.77
C ASP A 91 3.23 -10.80 -2.77
N PHE A 92 2.51 -10.26 -1.79
CA PHE A 92 2.30 -8.81 -1.66
C PHE A 92 3.63 -8.07 -1.69
N GLN A 93 3.70 -6.95 -2.42
CA GLN A 93 4.85 -6.05 -2.47
C GLN A 93 4.36 -4.60 -2.31
N PRO A 94 4.98 -3.79 -1.43
CA PRO A 94 4.78 -2.34 -1.44
C PRO A 94 5.21 -1.77 -2.80
N LEU A 95 4.32 -1.03 -3.46
CA LEU A 95 4.65 -0.24 -4.65
C LEU A 95 5.67 0.85 -4.29
N LEU A 96 6.92 0.65 -4.70
CA LEU A 96 8.07 1.49 -4.44
C LEU A 96 8.89 1.65 -5.73
N PRO A 97 9.72 2.71 -5.84
CA PRO A 97 10.61 2.87 -6.97
C PRO A 97 11.69 1.77 -7.00
N ASP A 98 12.27 1.59 -8.19
CA ASP A 98 13.32 0.61 -8.46
C ASP A 98 14.67 0.94 -7.79
N ASP A 99 15.56 -0.05 -7.76
CA ASP A 99 16.91 0.05 -7.23
C ASP A 99 17.87 0.91 -8.08
N GLU A 100 17.42 1.40 -9.23
CA GLU A 100 18.12 2.40 -10.04
C GLU A 100 18.09 3.82 -9.42
N LEU A 101 17.12 4.12 -8.55
CA LEU A 101 17.08 5.41 -7.83
C LEU A 101 18.07 5.45 -6.68
N GLU A 102 18.51 6.64 -6.28
CA GLU A 102 19.37 6.81 -5.10
C GLU A 102 18.67 6.27 -3.84
N LEU A 103 19.43 5.66 -2.94
CA LEU A 103 18.89 5.04 -1.72
C LEU A 103 18.02 6.03 -0.91
N SER A 104 18.41 7.30 -0.86
CA SER A 104 17.63 8.36 -0.21
C SER A 104 16.25 8.58 -0.80
N GLN A 105 16.11 8.47 -2.13
CA GLN A 105 14.82 8.56 -2.80
C GLN A 105 13.94 7.35 -2.50
N ARG A 106 14.55 6.16 -2.41
CA ARG A 106 13.83 4.92 -2.05
C ARG A 106 13.38 4.92 -0.58
N ILE A 107 14.23 5.39 0.33
CA ILE A 107 13.89 5.57 1.75
C ILE A 107 12.73 6.55 1.89
N GLU A 108 12.77 7.68 1.18
CA GLU A 108 11.67 8.64 1.19
C GLU A 108 10.37 8.04 0.61
N ALA A 109 10.44 7.26 -0.47
CA ALA A 109 9.27 6.56 -1.01
C ALA A 109 8.70 5.53 -0.01
N MET A 110 9.54 4.80 0.73
CA MET A 110 9.09 3.90 1.78
C MET A 110 8.40 4.65 2.93
N ALA A 111 8.93 5.82 3.30
CA ALA A 111 8.34 6.68 4.31
C ALA A 111 6.98 7.23 3.84
N GLN A 112 6.88 7.65 2.58
CA GLN A 112 5.62 8.04 1.92
C GLN A 112 4.59 6.91 1.94
N TRP A 113 5.02 5.68 1.61
CA TRP A 113 4.16 4.51 1.67
C TRP A 113 3.61 4.29 3.08
N CYS A 114 4.47 4.38 4.11
CA CYS A 114 4.05 4.27 5.51
C CYS A 114 3.06 5.37 5.92
N ARG A 115 3.31 6.63 5.51
CA ARG A 115 2.39 7.75 5.78
C ARG A 115 1.04 7.56 5.13
N GLY A 116 1.03 7.12 3.87
CA GLY A 116 -0.19 6.73 3.17
C GLY A 116 -0.95 5.66 3.94
N PHE A 117 -0.28 4.56 4.29
CA PHE A 117 -0.91 3.45 5.03
C PHE A 117 -1.56 3.89 6.32
N LEU A 118 -0.86 4.68 7.13
CA LEU A 118 -1.40 5.20 8.39
C LEU A 118 -2.62 6.10 8.16
N SER A 119 -2.59 6.95 7.14
CA SER A 119 -3.69 7.87 6.79
C SER A 119 -4.93 7.10 6.34
N GLY A 120 -4.76 6.14 5.44
CA GLY A 120 -5.84 5.27 4.97
C GLY A 120 -6.43 4.41 6.10
N TYR A 121 -5.57 3.85 6.96
CA TYR A 121 -6.02 3.07 8.11
C TYR A 121 -6.86 3.93 9.05
N ALA A 122 -6.37 5.11 9.42
CA ALA A 122 -7.11 6.04 10.28
C ALA A 122 -8.47 6.43 9.68
N GLN A 123 -8.51 6.75 8.39
CA GLN A 123 -9.75 7.10 7.69
C GLN A 123 -10.80 5.98 7.76
N ALA A 124 -10.42 4.75 7.43
CA ALA A 124 -11.34 3.60 7.46
C ALA A 124 -11.85 3.31 8.88
N ARG A 125 -11.01 3.52 9.89
CA ARG A 125 -11.37 3.35 11.30
C ARG A 125 -12.33 4.42 11.82
N VAL A 126 -12.13 5.69 11.44
CA VAL A 126 -13.05 6.79 11.80
C VAL A 126 -14.45 6.55 11.21
N LYS A 127 -14.56 6.09 9.95
CA LYS A 127 -15.87 5.77 9.36
C LYS A 127 -16.56 4.55 9.97
N SER A 128 -15.81 3.68 10.65
CA SER A 128 -16.34 2.49 11.32
C SER A 128 -16.86 2.76 12.75
N GLU A 129 -16.92 4.03 13.19
CA GLU A 129 -17.38 4.41 14.53
C GLU A 129 -18.82 3.96 14.82
N GLY A 130 -18.92 2.92 15.65
CA GLY A 130 -20.16 2.27 16.09
C GLY A 130 -20.06 0.74 16.15
N GLN A 131 -19.11 0.13 15.43
CA GLN A 131 -19.01 -1.33 15.28
C GLN A 131 -17.56 -1.90 15.30
N GLY A 132 -16.52 -1.06 15.39
CA GLY A 132 -15.13 -1.51 15.21
C GLY A 132 -14.58 -2.32 16.40
N GLU A 133 -14.15 -3.56 16.13
CA GLU A 133 -13.34 -4.37 17.04
C GLU A 133 -12.04 -3.64 17.44
N ALA A 134 -11.49 -3.94 18.61
CA ALA A 134 -10.23 -3.35 19.04
C ALA A 134 -9.10 -3.72 18.06
N VAL A 135 -8.18 -2.78 17.80
CA VAL A 135 -6.98 -3.07 17.00
C VAL A 135 -6.19 -4.17 17.70
N LEU A 136 -5.85 -5.25 16.98
CA LEU A 136 -5.07 -6.34 17.53
C LEU A 136 -3.68 -5.85 17.96
N PRO A 137 -3.06 -6.43 19.00
CA PRO A 137 -1.78 -5.95 19.54
C PRO A 137 -0.67 -5.88 18.48
N ASP A 138 -0.56 -6.91 17.64
CA ASP A 138 0.48 -7.02 16.60
C ASP A 138 0.23 -5.99 15.49
N SER A 139 -1.03 -5.83 15.05
CA SER A 139 -1.42 -4.74 14.14
C SER A 139 -1.11 -3.35 14.73
N ALA A 140 -1.32 -3.14 16.02
CA ALA A 140 -1.00 -1.88 16.68
C ALA A 140 0.51 -1.63 16.77
N GLU A 141 1.33 -2.68 16.87
CA GLU A 141 2.79 -2.60 16.82
C GLU A 141 3.27 -2.22 15.42
N ALA A 142 2.81 -2.92 14.39
CA ALA A 142 3.10 -2.58 12.99
C ALA A 142 2.78 -1.11 12.67
N LEU A 143 1.62 -0.60 13.09
CA LEU A 143 1.24 0.81 12.89
C LEU A 143 2.19 1.79 13.62
N ARG A 144 2.71 1.43 14.80
CA ARG A 144 3.71 2.27 15.50
C ARG A 144 5.04 2.26 14.76
N ASP A 145 5.45 1.11 14.24
CA ASP A 145 6.71 0.98 13.50
C ASP A 145 6.64 1.70 12.16
N PHE A 146 5.51 1.65 11.46
CA PHE A 146 5.28 2.44 10.24
C PHE A 146 5.38 3.94 10.54
N ALA A 147 4.88 4.38 11.70
CA ALA A 147 5.01 5.77 12.11
C ALA A 147 6.48 6.15 12.42
N ALA A 148 7.28 5.21 12.93
CA ALA A 148 8.71 5.42 13.14
C ALA A 148 9.49 5.49 11.81
N ILE A 149 9.22 4.57 10.87
CA ILE A 149 9.82 4.55 9.52
C ILE A 149 9.49 5.86 8.79
N ALA A 150 8.22 6.28 8.84
CA ALA A 150 7.75 7.53 8.23
C ALA A 150 8.47 8.80 8.74
N GLN A 151 8.98 8.77 9.97
CA GLN A 151 9.72 9.88 10.60
C GLN A 151 11.23 9.80 10.37
N ALA A 152 11.81 8.59 10.40
CA ALA A 152 13.25 8.39 10.30
C ALA A 152 13.85 8.86 8.96
N ALA A 153 13.08 8.78 7.87
CA ALA A 153 13.51 9.22 6.54
C ALA A 153 13.82 10.73 6.41
N VAL A 154 13.43 11.54 7.41
CA VAL A 154 13.60 13.00 7.38
C VAL A 154 14.99 13.44 7.89
N ASP A 155 15.74 12.59 8.60
CA ASP A 155 16.83 13.02 9.50
C ASP A 155 18.26 12.53 9.16
N ASP A 156 18.51 11.80 8.07
CA ASP A 156 19.83 11.15 7.88
C ASP A 156 20.60 11.56 6.60
N ASP A 157 21.77 12.16 6.77
CA ASP A 157 22.68 12.62 5.69
C ASP A 157 23.74 11.54 5.29
N ASP A 158 23.86 10.43 6.04
CA ASP A 158 24.91 9.40 5.85
C ASP A 158 24.37 8.09 5.21
N GLN A 159 23.68 8.21 4.08
CA GLN A 159 22.98 7.08 3.45
C GLN A 159 23.81 6.28 2.40
N ASP A 160 25.05 6.68 2.10
CA ASP A 160 25.85 6.10 0.99
C ASP A 160 26.69 4.85 1.37
N SER A 161 26.19 3.97 2.24
CA SER A 161 26.94 2.77 2.65
C SER A 161 26.24 1.47 2.26
N ASN A 162 27.01 0.43 1.92
CA ASN A 162 26.46 -0.92 1.69
C ASN A 162 25.65 -1.44 2.89
N ALA A 163 25.97 -1.01 4.12
CA ALA A 163 25.22 -1.38 5.30
C ALA A 163 23.83 -0.70 5.35
N ALA A 164 23.70 0.50 4.78
CA ALA A 164 22.41 1.19 4.65
C ALA A 164 21.53 0.52 3.59
N GLU A 165 22.14 0.01 2.51
CA GLU A 165 21.44 -0.80 1.50
C GLU A 165 20.87 -2.09 2.09
N ASP A 166 21.70 -2.86 2.82
CA ASP A 166 21.24 -4.08 3.48
C ASP A 166 20.10 -3.78 4.48
N ALA A 167 20.22 -2.70 5.27
CA ALA A 167 19.20 -2.26 6.21
C ALA A 167 17.89 -1.85 5.52
N TYR A 168 17.96 -1.24 4.33
CA TYR A 168 16.78 -0.89 3.54
C TYR A 168 15.99 -2.13 3.13
N TYR A 169 16.65 -3.17 2.62
CA TYR A 169 15.96 -4.41 2.22
C TYR A 169 15.40 -5.17 3.43
N GLU A 170 16.08 -5.15 4.57
CA GLU A 170 15.54 -5.70 5.82
C GLU A 170 14.27 -4.98 6.26
N LEU A 171 14.26 -3.64 6.21
CA LEU A 171 13.08 -2.83 6.52
C LEU A 171 11.95 -3.02 5.50
N LEU A 172 12.28 -3.18 4.22
CA LEU A 172 11.31 -3.46 3.17
C LEU A 172 10.60 -4.80 3.41
N GLU A 173 11.34 -5.86 3.73
CA GLU A 173 10.73 -7.17 4.02
C GLU A 173 9.89 -7.11 5.31
N TYR A 174 10.36 -6.41 6.33
CA TYR A 174 9.56 -6.16 7.54
C TYR A 174 8.24 -5.44 7.20
N LEU A 175 8.32 -4.33 6.46
CA LEU A 175 7.17 -3.53 6.04
C LEU A 175 6.16 -4.38 5.28
N ARG A 176 6.64 -5.20 4.35
CA ARG A 176 5.82 -6.12 3.55
C ARG A 176 5.03 -7.07 4.43
N VAL A 177 5.71 -7.82 5.29
CA VAL A 177 5.08 -8.82 6.17
C VAL A 177 4.13 -8.17 7.17
N ALA A 178 4.54 -7.06 7.79
CA ALA A 178 3.71 -6.33 8.73
C ALA A 178 2.44 -5.79 8.08
N ALA A 179 2.53 -5.23 6.87
CA ALA A 179 1.38 -4.72 6.12
C ALA A 179 0.41 -5.84 5.76
N MET A 180 0.93 -6.99 5.31
CA MET A 180 0.13 -8.18 5.04
C MET A 180 -0.65 -8.61 6.28
N ASN A 181 0.02 -8.70 7.43
CA ASN A 181 -0.62 -9.10 8.69
C ASN A 181 -1.75 -8.15 9.07
N VAL A 182 -1.54 -6.83 8.97
CA VAL A 182 -2.60 -5.85 9.25
C VAL A 182 -3.79 -6.00 8.30
N MET A 183 -3.55 -6.23 7.01
CA MET A 183 -4.62 -6.44 6.02
C MET A 183 -5.37 -7.75 6.24
N LEU A 184 -4.66 -8.84 6.56
CA LEU A 184 -5.24 -10.14 6.89
C LEU A 184 -6.05 -10.11 8.18
N ASP A 185 -5.58 -9.40 9.21
CA ASP A 185 -6.28 -9.17 10.48
C ASP A 185 -7.63 -8.47 10.26
N ALA A 186 -7.71 -7.60 9.25
CA ALA A 186 -8.98 -7.00 8.86
C ALA A 186 -9.92 -8.01 8.19
N GLY A 187 -9.39 -9.08 7.58
CA GLY A 187 -10.13 -10.06 6.78
C GLY A 187 -10.02 -9.85 5.26
N VAL A 188 -9.00 -9.13 4.79
CA VAL A 188 -8.71 -8.99 3.35
C VAL A 188 -8.17 -10.32 2.81
N GLY A 189 -8.65 -10.78 1.65
CA GLY A 189 -8.19 -12.04 1.04
C GLY A 189 -8.73 -13.32 1.69
N GLY A 190 -9.49 -13.22 2.78
CA GLY A 190 -10.25 -14.33 3.36
C GLY A 190 -11.54 -14.60 2.59
N ASP A 191 -12.02 -15.85 2.65
CA ASP A 191 -13.30 -16.28 2.04
C ASP A 191 -14.43 -15.46 2.68
N GLU A 192 -15.06 -14.57 1.89
CA GLU A 192 -16.24 -13.84 2.35
C GLU A 192 -17.33 -14.87 2.68
N PRO A 193 -17.91 -14.89 3.90
CA PRO A 193 -18.97 -15.83 4.20
C PRO A 193 -20.12 -15.59 3.22
N ALA A 194 -20.44 -16.61 2.43
CA ALA A 194 -21.51 -16.56 1.45
C ALA A 194 -22.77 -15.95 2.09
N PRO A 195 -23.45 -14.99 1.42
CA PRO A 195 -24.64 -14.37 1.98
C PRO A 195 -25.64 -15.46 2.36
N PRO A 196 -26.34 -15.34 3.49
CA PRO A 196 -27.28 -16.36 3.93
C PRO A 196 -28.27 -16.62 2.80
N LEU A 197 -28.37 -17.88 2.39
CA LEU A 197 -29.35 -18.32 1.41
C LEU A 197 -30.71 -17.79 1.87
N SER A 198 -31.29 -16.86 1.11
CA SER A 198 -32.67 -16.44 1.36
C SER A 198 -33.55 -17.65 1.11
N ASP A 199 -34.09 -18.22 2.19
CA ASP A 199 -35.14 -19.22 2.14
C ASP A 199 -36.29 -18.65 1.29
N ARG A 200 -36.44 -19.19 0.09
CA ARG A 200 -37.58 -18.96 -0.81
C ARG A 200 -38.65 -20.01 -0.59
#